data_AF-A0A3E4MMN2-F1
#
_entry.id   AF-A0A3E4MMN2-F1
#
_cell.length_a   1.000
_cell.length_b   1.000
_cell.length_c   1.000
_cell.angle_alpha   90.00
_cell.angle_beta   90.00
_cell.angle_gamma   90.00
#
_symmetry.space_group_name_H-M   'P 1'
#
loop_
_entity.id
_entity.type
_entity.pdbx_description
1 polymer ?
#
loop_
_entity_poly.entity_id
_entity_poly.type
_entity_poly.pdbx_seq_one_letter_code
_entity_poly.pdbx_strand_id
1 'polypeptide(L)'
;MFKKLKEKKGFTLVELIVVLVILAILAALLIPALTGYIDKAKNKSVIAETRQTVMAAQTLYDEEYAKVKTGGTVSFGTETGDKQIALADVAKLAEVDATNVISIKVKDNKISELVYDNGQKKCTYKPADSANNTDGDYSVANSTKK
;
A
#
# COMPACT_ATOMS: atom_id res chain seq x y z
N MET A 1 52.46 -48.54 24.25
CA MET A 1 51.34 -47.63 24.58
C MET A 1 50.47 -47.42 23.35
N PHE A 2 49.30 -48.05 23.26
CA PHE A 2 48.35 -47.81 22.17
C PHE A 2 47.55 -46.53 22.46
N LYS A 3 47.79 -45.50 21.64
CA LYS A 3 47.09 -44.21 21.71
C LYS A 3 45.68 -44.40 21.15
N LYS A 4 44.65 -44.40 21.99
CA LYS A 4 43.25 -44.48 21.57
C LYS A 4 42.95 -43.29 20.63
N LEU A 5 42.67 -43.57 19.37
CA LEU A 5 42.08 -42.61 18.43
C LEU A 5 40.67 -42.27 18.97
N LYS A 6 40.44 -41.01 19.34
CA LYS A 6 39.10 -40.52 19.70
C LYS A 6 38.17 -40.79 18.52
N GLU A 7 37.13 -41.60 18.74
CA GLU A 7 36.07 -41.81 17.76
C GLU A 7 35.42 -40.46 17.46
N LYS A 8 35.62 -39.97 16.23
CA LYS A 8 34.85 -38.84 15.72
C LYS A 8 33.45 -39.38 15.43
N LYS A 9 32.49 -39.10 16.30
CA LYS A 9 31.07 -39.32 16.01
C LYS A 9 30.69 -38.40 14.84
N GLY A 10 30.68 -38.96 13.63
CA GLY A 10 30.23 -38.28 12.43
C GLY A 10 28.71 -38.17 12.42
N PHE A 11 28.20 -37.09 11.83
CA PHE A 11 26.78 -36.91 11.57
C PHE A 11 26.35 -37.89 10.47
N THR A 12 25.26 -38.62 10.67
CA THR A 12 24.80 -39.60 9.67
C THR A 12 24.01 -38.88 8.57
N LEU A 13 24.11 -39.36 7.33
CA LEU A 13 23.30 -38.83 6.23
C LEU A 13 21.79 -39.02 6.50
N VAL A 14 21.42 -40.07 7.23
CA VAL A 14 20.04 -40.36 7.62
C VAL A 14 19.50 -39.26 8.54
N GLU A 15 20.28 -38.82 9.53
CA GLU A 15 19.88 -37.71 10.42
C GLU A 15 19.65 -36.41 9.63
N LEU A 16 20.43 -36.13 8.58
CA LEU A 16 20.20 -34.93 7.76
C LEU A 16 18.92 -35.04 6.95
N ILE A 17 18.67 -36.20 6.35
CA ILE A 17 17.50 -36.42 5.51
C ILE A 17 16.22 -36.31 6.33
N VAL A 18 16.17 -36.90 7.53
CA VAL A 18 14.98 -36.80 8.39
C VAL A 18 14.68 -35.34 8.78
N VAL A 19 15.71 -34.55 9.10
CA VAL A 19 15.54 -33.13 9.44
C VAL A 19 15.01 -32.34 8.25
N LEU A 20 15.57 -32.55 7.05
CA LEU A 20 15.09 -31.87 5.83
C LEU A 20 13.65 -32.24 5.50
N VAL A 21 13.24 -33.49 5.71
CA VAL A 21 11.86 -33.94 5.52
C VAL A 21 10.91 -33.22 6.48
N ILE A 22 11.26 -33.10 7.76
CA ILE A 22 10.44 -32.38 8.74
C ILE A 22 10.35 -30.89 8.38
N LEU A 23 11.47 -30.25 8.03
CA LEU A 23 11.47 -28.83 7.60
C LEU A 23 10.62 -28.61 6.35
N ALA A 24 10.64 -29.53 5.39
CA ALA A 24 9.82 -29.45 4.19
C ALA A 24 8.31 -29.51 4.50
N ILE A 25 7.89 -30.41 5.40
CA ILE A 25 6.48 -30.53 5.83
C ILE A 25 6.04 -29.25 6.54
N LEU A 26 6.85 -28.74 7.47
CA LEU A 26 6.54 -27.50 8.19
C LEU A 26 6.44 -26.30 7.25
N ALA A 27 7.37 -26.17 6.30
CA ALA A 27 7.35 -25.11 5.31
C ALA A 27 6.09 -25.18 4.42
N ALA A 28 5.71 -26.38 3.97
CA ALA A 28 4.54 -26.57 3.12
C ALA A 28 3.24 -26.09 3.77
N LEU A 29 3.09 -26.27 5.08
CA LEU A 29 1.91 -25.81 5.84
C LEU A 29 1.97 -24.31 6.16
N LEU A 30 3.16 -23.75 6.40
CA LEU A 30 3.33 -22.35 6.81
C LEU A 30 3.22 -21.35 5.65
N ILE A 31 3.73 -21.70 4.46
CA ILE A 31 3.81 -20.77 3.33
C ILE A 31 2.44 -20.18 2.92
N PRO A 32 1.35 -20.96 2.73
CA PRO A 32 0.06 -20.43 2.30
C PRO A 32 -0.58 -19.46 3.31
N ALA A 33 -0.40 -19.72 4.60
CA ALA A 33 -0.90 -18.83 5.64
C ALA A 33 -0.12 -17.51 5.62
N LEU A 34 1.21 -17.58 5.50
CA LEU A 34 2.08 -16.41 5.49
C LEU A 34 1.80 -15.50 4.28
N THR A 35 1.60 -16.06 3.08
CA THR A 35 1.29 -15.26 1.88
C THR A 35 -0.01 -14.46 2.04
N GLY A 36 -1.06 -15.07 2.61
CA GLY A 36 -2.32 -14.38 2.89
C GLY A 36 -2.18 -13.23 3.90
N TYR A 37 -1.38 -13.40 4.96
CA TYR A 37 -1.10 -12.33 5.92
C TYR A 37 -0.30 -11.18 5.30
N ILE A 38 0.69 -11.49 4.46
CA ILE A 38 1.47 -10.48 3.74
C ILE A 38 0.55 -9.65 2.83
N ASP A 39 -0.35 -10.30 2.08
CA ASP A 39 -1.28 -9.58 1.20
C ASP A 39 -2.26 -8.70 1.98
N LYS A 40 -2.77 -9.19 3.12
CA LYS A 40 -3.63 -8.39 4.00
C LYS A 40 -2.90 -7.18 4.59
N ALA A 41 -1.63 -7.35 4.99
CA ALA A 41 -0.80 -6.26 5.48
C ALA A 41 -0.55 -5.22 4.38
N LYS A 42 -0.22 -5.64 3.16
CA LYS A 42 -0.09 -4.75 1.99
C LYS A 42 -1.37 -3.99 1.70
N ASN A 43 -2.52 -4.65 1.74
CA ASN A 43 -3.83 -4.01 1.56
C ASN A 43 -4.07 -2.93 2.62
N LYS A 44 -3.78 -3.21 3.89
CA LYS A 44 -3.96 -2.23 4.97
C LYS A 44 -2.95 -1.08 4.92
N SER A 45 -1.71 -1.33 4.49
CA SER A 45 -0.70 -0.28 4.24
C SER A 45 -1.18 0.71 3.18
N VAL A 46 -1.58 0.20 2.00
CA VAL A 46 -2.03 1.09 0.92
C VAL A 46 -3.28 1.88 1.30
N ILE A 47 -4.20 1.31 2.08
CA ILE A 47 -5.38 2.03 2.58
C ILE A 47 -4.96 3.18 3.53
N ALA A 48 -3.99 2.94 4.41
CA ALA A 48 -3.48 3.97 5.31
C ALA A 48 -2.82 5.12 4.54
N GLU A 49 -1.97 4.80 3.56
CA GLU A 49 -1.32 5.78 2.67
C GLU A 49 -2.37 6.58 1.87
N THR A 50 -3.37 5.91 1.31
CA THR A 50 -4.50 6.58 0.63
C THR A 50 -5.25 7.51 1.58
N ARG A 51 -5.51 7.08 2.83
CA ARG A 51 -6.20 7.92 3.82
C ARG A 51 -5.40 9.18 4.13
N GLN A 52 -4.09 9.06 4.34
CA GLN A 52 -3.21 10.22 4.53
C GLN A 52 -3.29 11.17 3.34
N THR A 53 -3.25 10.60 2.12
CA THR A 53 -3.36 11.37 0.87
C THR A 53 -4.71 12.07 0.74
N VAL A 54 -5.83 11.43 1.12
CA VAL A 54 -7.17 12.05 1.10
C VAL A 54 -7.25 13.22 2.08
N MET A 55 -6.69 13.08 3.28
CA MET A 55 -6.68 14.17 4.27
C MET A 55 -5.82 15.35 3.81
N ALA A 56 -4.65 15.08 3.23
CA ALA A 56 -3.79 16.10 2.64
C ALA A 56 -4.48 16.82 1.47
N ALA A 57 -5.12 16.05 0.59
CA ALA A 57 -5.87 16.60 -0.54
C ALA A 57 -7.01 17.51 -0.10
N GLN A 58 -7.79 17.09 0.91
CA GLN A 58 -8.87 17.91 1.45
C GLN A 58 -8.33 19.19 2.10
N THR A 59 -7.23 19.11 2.84
CA THR A 59 -6.60 20.28 3.48
C THR A 59 -6.19 21.32 2.45
N LEU A 60 -5.44 20.91 1.41
CA LEU A 60 -5.03 21.83 0.34
C LEU A 60 -6.23 22.34 -0.46
N TYR A 61 -7.26 21.51 -0.64
CA TYR A 61 -8.50 21.92 -1.28
C TYR A 61 -9.18 23.06 -0.52
N ASP A 62 -9.32 22.92 0.80
CA ASP A 62 -9.98 23.90 1.65
C ASP A 62 -9.20 25.23 1.68
N GLU A 63 -7.87 25.18 1.70
CA GLU A 63 -7.00 26.36 1.63
C GLU A 63 -7.16 27.15 0.31
N GLU A 64 -7.19 26.45 -0.83
CA GLU A 64 -7.39 27.09 -2.14
C GLU A 64 -8.85 27.52 -2.34
N TYR A 65 -9.81 26.78 -1.77
CA TYR A 65 -11.22 27.11 -1.85
C TYR A 65 -11.54 28.42 -1.12
N ALA A 66 -10.83 28.72 -0.04
CA ALA A 66 -10.96 30.00 0.66
C ALA A 66 -10.48 31.22 -0.16
N LYS A 67 -9.64 31.01 -1.19
CA LYS A 67 -9.04 32.08 -2.00
C LYS A 67 -9.84 32.39 -3.27
N VAL A 68 -10.72 31.50 -3.70
CA VAL A 68 -11.53 31.69 -4.91
C VAL A 68 -12.73 32.62 -4.65
N LYS A 69 -13.06 33.43 -5.66
CA LYS A 69 -14.25 34.28 -5.65
C LYS A 69 -15.51 33.40 -5.70
N THR A 70 -16.66 33.95 -5.31
CA THR A 70 -17.96 33.28 -5.39
C THR A 70 -18.18 32.64 -6.77
N GLY A 71 -18.39 31.32 -6.79
CA GLY A 71 -18.57 30.53 -8.01
C GLY A 71 -17.27 30.01 -8.66
N GLY A 72 -16.11 30.28 -8.07
CA GLY A 72 -14.84 29.69 -8.50
C GLY A 72 -14.74 28.20 -8.14
N THR A 73 -14.05 27.44 -8.99
CA THR A 73 -13.80 26.01 -8.81
C THR A 73 -12.32 25.77 -8.59
N VAL A 74 -11.99 24.99 -7.56
CA VAL A 74 -10.64 24.48 -7.30
C VAL A 74 -10.49 23.09 -7.90
N SER A 75 -9.34 22.79 -8.50
CA SER A 75 -9.08 21.49 -9.10
C SER A 75 -7.62 21.08 -8.93
N PHE A 76 -7.38 19.77 -9.04
CA PHE A 76 -6.06 19.15 -8.96
C PHE A 76 -5.45 18.98 -10.35
N GLY A 77 -4.15 19.24 -10.47
CA GLY A 77 -3.37 19.11 -11.70
C GLY A 77 -2.16 18.21 -11.52
N THR A 78 -1.63 17.71 -12.64
CA THR A 78 -0.47 16.83 -12.70
C THR A 78 0.82 17.52 -12.29
N GLU A 79 0.98 18.79 -12.66
CA GLU A 79 2.18 19.57 -12.36
C GLU A 79 1.87 20.90 -11.67
N THR A 80 2.88 21.47 -11.02
CA THR A 80 2.81 22.82 -10.44
C THR A 80 2.53 23.84 -11.54
N GLY A 81 1.36 24.48 -11.48
CA GLY A 81 0.92 25.46 -12.49
C GLY A 81 -0.13 24.94 -13.48
N ASP A 82 -0.38 23.63 -13.55
CA ASP A 82 -1.48 23.06 -14.37
C ASP A 82 -2.85 23.50 -13.83
N LYS A 83 -2.99 23.43 -12.51
CA LYS A 83 -4.19 23.79 -11.73
C LYS A 83 -3.78 24.42 -10.40
N GLN A 84 -4.77 24.81 -9.60
CA GLN A 84 -4.55 25.44 -8.29
C GLN A 84 -3.79 24.56 -7.30
N ILE A 85 -3.93 23.24 -7.39
CA ILE A 85 -3.24 22.29 -6.52
C ILE A 85 -2.53 21.24 -7.37
N ALA A 86 -1.22 21.09 -7.20
CA ALA A 86 -0.49 20.01 -7.84
C ALA A 86 -0.57 18.72 -7.02
N LEU A 87 -0.67 17.58 -7.71
CA LEU A 87 -0.58 16.24 -7.10
C LEU A 87 0.71 16.05 -6.30
N ALA A 88 1.81 16.67 -6.74
CA ALA A 88 3.08 16.65 -6.02
C ALA A 88 3.03 17.35 -4.65
N ASP A 89 2.23 18.40 -4.50
CA ASP A 89 2.11 19.12 -3.22
C ASP A 89 1.24 18.35 -2.23
N VAL A 90 0.19 17.67 -2.74
CA VAL A 90 -0.59 16.70 -1.95
C VAL A 90 0.32 15.57 -1.43
N ALA A 91 1.18 15.04 -2.31
CA ALA A 91 2.08 13.95 -1.95
C ALA A 91 3.12 14.37 -0.90
N LYS A 92 3.68 15.58 -1.01
CA LYS A 92 4.57 16.15 0.00
C LYS A 92 3.88 16.27 1.36
N LEU A 93 2.66 16.80 1.39
CA LEU A 93 1.90 16.96 2.64
C LEU A 93 1.49 15.61 3.25
N ALA A 94 1.21 14.61 2.41
CA ALA A 94 0.89 13.26 2.84
C ALA A 94 2.13 12.39 3.17
N GLU A 95 3.35 12.91 2.96
CA GLU A 95 4.60 12.18 3.11
C GLU A 95 4.68 10.89 2.27
N VAL A 96 4.13 10.94 1.05
CA VAL A 96 4.14 9.82 0.10
C VAL A 96 4.89 10.19 -1.19
N ASP A 97 5.27 9.18 -1.96
CA ASP A 97 5.86 9.39 -3.29
C ASP A 97 4.82 10.04 -4.22
N ALA A 98 5.20 11.15 -4.86
CA ALA A 98 4.32 11.89 -5.77
C ALA A 98 3.83 11.04 -6.95
N THR A 99 4.61 10.08 -7.40
CA THR A 99 4.20 9.17 -8.47
C THR A 99 3.07 8.23 -8.03
N ASN A 100 2.89 8.01 -6.73
CA ASN A 100 1.85 7.13 -6.19
C ASN A 100 0.47 7.76 -6.19
N VAL A 101 0.36 9.08 -6.25
CA VAL A 101 -0.92 9.78 -6.33
C VAL A 101 -1.32 9.90 -7.81
N ILE A 102 -2.27 9.07 -8.25
CA ILE A 102 -2.62 8.95 -9.68
C ILE A 102 -3.68 9.98 -10.08
N SER A 103 -4.73 10.15 -9.28
CA SER A 103 -5.78 11.12 -9.56
C SER A 103 -6.58 11.48 -8.31
N ILE A 104 -7.10 12.70 -8.31
CA ILE A 104 -7.99 13.23 -7.26
C ILE A 104 -9.15 13.95 -7.94
N LYS A 105 -10.37 13.61 -7.58
CA LYS A 105 -11.61 14.26 -8.04
C LYS A 105 -12.35 14.86 -6.85
N VAL A 106 -13.02 15.98 -7.12
CA VAL A 106 -13.82 16.70 -6.13
C VAL A 106 -15.25 16.78 -6.62
N LYS A 107 -16.19 16.57 -5.70
CA LYS A 107 -17.61 16.84 -5.90
C LYS A 107 -18.17 17.48 -4.63
N ASP A 108 -19.00 18.50 -4.77
CA ASP A 108 -19.65 19.16 -3.63
C ASP A 108 -18.64 19.62 -2.55
N ASN A 109 -17.50 20.16 -2.99
CA ASN A 109 -16.36 20.62 -2.16
C ASN A 109 -15.71 19.54 -1.27
N LYS A 110 -15.90 18.27 -1.62
CA LYS A 110 -15.26 17.13 -0.93
C LYS A 110 -14.54 16.25 -1.93
N ILE A 111 -13.46 15.60 -1.47
CA ILE A 111 -12.80 14.56 -2.27
C ILE A 111 -13.80 13.43 -2.56
N SER A 112 -14.16 13.25 -3.83
CA SER A 112 -15.15 12.26 -4.28
C SER A 112 -14.53 10.98 -4.81
N GLU A 113 -13.31 11.08 -5.33
CA GLU A 113 -12.50 9.94 -5.77
C GLU A 113 -11.02 10.26 -5.59
N LEU A 114 -10.25 9.34 -5.02
CA LEU A 114 -8.79 9.42 -5.01
C LEU A 114 -8.21 8.06 -5.39
N VAL A 115 -7.29 8.04 -6.35
CA VAL A 115 -6.60 6.82 -6.77
C VAL A 115 -5.14 6.91 -6.36
N TYR A 116 -4.71 5.95 -5.54
CA TYR A 116 -3.34 5.83 -5.05
C TYR A 116 -2.78 4.45 -5.42
N ASP A 117 -1.55 4.40 -5.93
CA ASP A 117 -0.89 3.16 -6.36
C ASP A 117 0.60 3.18 -5.97
N ASN A 118 0.97 2.37 -4.97
CA ASN A 118 2.34 2.30 -4.47
C ASN A 118 3.21 1.27 -5.21
N GLY A 119 2.77 0.79 -6.38
CA GLY A 119 3.48 -0.20 -7.17
C GLY A 119 3.24 -1.65 -6.72
N GLN A 120 2.76 -1.87 -5.50
CA GLN A 120 2.36 -3.20 -5.01
C GLN A 120 0.85 -3.39 -5.04
N LYS A 121 0.13 -2.40 -4.51
CA LYS A 121 -1.33 -2.38 -4.47
C LYS A 121 -1.84 -1.02 -4.93
N LYS A 122 -3.01 -1.05 -5.55
CA LYS A 122 -3.77 0.12 -5.91
C LYS A 122 -4.94 0.24 -4.96
N CYS A 123 -5.18 1.43 -4.43
CA CYS A 123 -6.32 1.74 -3.59
C CYS A 123 -7.08 2.94 -4.17
N THR A 124 -8.37 2.75 -4.35
CA THR A 124 -9.30 3.80 -4.78
C THR A 124 -10.20 4.16 -3.60
N TYR A 125 -10.13 5.41 -3.14
CA TYR A 125 -11.10 5.97 -2.21
C TYR A 125 -12.29 6.51 -3.00
N LYS A 126 -13.50 6.02 -2.70
CA LYS A 126 -14.76 6.45 -3.32
C LYS A 126 -15.94 6.24 -2.35
N PRO A 127 -16.23 7.22 -1.47
CA PRO A 127 -17.21 7.07 -0.39
C PRO A 127 -18.67 7.02 -0.89
N ALA A 128 -18.93 7.46 -2.13
CA ALA A 128 -20.26 7.33 -2.72
C ALA A 128 -20.61 5.87 -3.08
N ASP A 129 -19.60 5.00 -3.19
CA ASP A 129 -19.74 3.59 -3.60
C ASP A 129 -19.40 2.62 -2.46
N SER A 130 -19.47 3.05 -1.19
CA SER A 130 -19.00 2.26 -0.03
C SER A 130 -19.67 0.89 0.14
N ALA A 131 -20.87 0.70 -0.43
CA ALA A 131 -21.54 -0.60 -0.45
C ALA A 131 -20.88 -1.62 -1.40
N ASN A 132 -20.13 -1.17 -2.41
CA ASN A 132 -19.49 -2.00 -3.44
C ASN A 132 -17.97 -2.09 -3.29
N ASN A 133 -17.41 -1.38 -2.31
CA ASN A 133 -15.99 -1.30 -2.03
C ASN A 133 -15.53 -2.44 -1.13
N THR A 134 -14.23 -2.74 -1.15
CA THR A 134 -13.67 -3.89 -0.43
C THR A 134 -13.35 -3.63 1.05
N ASP A 135 -13.26 -2.37 1.48
CA ASP A 135 -12.99 -1.97 2.87
C ASP A 135 -13.63 -0.60 3.19
N GLY A 136 -14.97 -0.52 3.18
CA GLY A 136 -15.70 0.72 3.45
C GLY A 136 -15.59 1.71 2.30
N ASP A 137 -15.02 2.89 2.53
CA ASP A 137 -14.87 3.90 1.46
C ASP A 137 -13.71 3.58 0.49
N TYR A 138 -12.98 2.49 0.73
CA TYR A 138 -11.77 2.12 0.01
C TYR A 138 -11.93 0.82 -0.76
N SER A 139 -11.44 0.80 -1.99
CA SER A 139 -11.36 -0.39 -2.84
C SER A 139 -9.90 -0.70 -3.18
N VAL A 140 -9.39 -1.85 -2.73
CA VAL A 140 -8.02 -2.30 -3.01
C VAL A 140 -7.99 -3.33 -4.14
N ALA A 141 -7.07 -3.12 -5.08
CA ALA A 141 -6.75 -4.01 -6.19
C ALA A 141 -5.23 -4.18 -6.33
N ASN A 142 -4.80 -5.05 -7.25
CA ASN A 142 -3.39 -5.14 -7.60
C ASN A 142 -2.93 -3.85 -8.30
N SER A 143 -1.66 -3.50 -8.10
CA SER A 143 -1.03 -2.36 -8.77
C SER A 143 -1.22 -2.42 -10.28
N THR A 144 -1.42 -1.24 -10.86
CA THR A 144 -1.46 -1.03 -12.31
C THR A 144 -0.17 -0.42 -12.85
N LYS A 145 0.75 -0.03 -11.97
CA LYS A 145 2.11 0.38 -12.33
C LYS A 145 2.92 -0.86 -12.71
N LYS A 146 3.56 -0.83 -13.88
CA LYS A 146 4.56 -1.82 -14.27
C LYS A 146 5.91 -1.48 -13.67
#